data_AF-A0AAE7PAQ3-F1
#
_entry.id   AF-A0AAE7PAQ3-F1
#
_cell.length_a   1.000
_cell.length_b   1.000
_cell.length_c   1.000
_cell.angle_alpha   90.00
_cell.angle_beta   90.00
_cell.angle_gamma   90.00
#
_symmetry.space_group_name_H-M   'P 1'
#
loop_
_entity.id
_entity.type
_entity.pdbx_description
1 polymer ?
#
loop_
_entity_poly.entity_id
_entity_poly.type
_entity_poly.pdbx_seq_one_letter_code
_entity_poly.pdbx_strand_id
1 'polypeptide(L)'
;MIEKLTLRTRAYILTDKRFENFVSNPGDWFYAEKDDEKVIVKSISKRVDKKYRLLLKKEILEKVKNNVNVIIGCIDDDKFYRLELEIKNFDADIEVLLNDKFEICKNGDIVKVIQKDMIDLNIESFTDYVDDNKRINSLATADRIEGFGGRDEFLNWYNSQEKKCCYCGVKEADLKEYFKSENTQYKKARQRGKFLEVERVITAPKSENKYSKENCRLACYICNNAKSDFLSAESFEPIARGINKFWNNYLNKKVEFPEDFEYCSKNKK
;
A
#
# COMPACT_ATOMS: atom_id res chain seq x y z
N MET A 1 -10.81 -11.43 3.85
CA MET A 1 -11.08 -10.68 2.60
C MET A 1 -11.62 -9.29 2.89
N ILE A 2 -12.52 -9.15 3.88
CA ILE A 2 -13.15 -7.89 4.32
C ILE A 2 -12.14 -6.80 4.70
N GLU A 3 -11.13 -7.11 5.51
CA GLU A 3 -10.11 -6.14 5.96
C GLU A 3 -9.32 -5.50 4.79
N LYS A 4 -9.01 -6.29 3.75
CA LYS A 4 -8.31 -5.83 2.54
C LYS A 4 -9.21 -4.96 1.65
N LEU A 5 -10.52 -5.24 1.61
CA LEU A 5 -11.52 -4.43 0.93
C LEU A 5 -11.69 -3.07 1.65
N THR A 6 -11.74 -3.09 2.98
CA THR A 6 -11.76 -1.88 3.84
C THR A 6 -10.55 -0.98 3.59
N LEU A 7 -9.34 -1.54 3.54
CA LEU A 7 -8.11 -0.79 3.26
C LEU A 7 -8.11 -0.15 1.85
N ARG A 8 -8.68 -0.82 0.85
CA ARG A 8 -8.82 -0.28 -0.51
C ARG A 8 -9.80 0.87 -0.58
N THR A 9 -10.98 0.69 0.01
CA THR A 9 -11.98 1.74 0.18
C THR A 9 -11.37 2.98 0.84
N ARG A 10 -10.59 2.78 1.91
CA ARG A 10 -9.90 3.87 2.61
C ARG A 10 -8.91 4.59 1.69
N ALA A 11 -8.00 3.86 1.03
CA ALA A 11 -7.00 4.46 0.15
C ALA A 11 -7.64 5.30 -0.96
N TYR A 12 -8.75 4.81 -1.52
CA TYR A 12 -9.50 5.51 -2.55
C TYR A 12 -10.18 6.79 -2.03
N ILE A 13 -10.73 6.77 -0.81
CA ILE A 13 -11.30 7.99 -0.23
C ILE A 13 -10.19 9.03 0.01
N LEU A 14 -8.98 8.59 0.36
CA LEU A 14 -7.82 9.47 0.58
C LEU A 14 -7.24 10.09 -0.70
N THR A 15 -7.57 9.61 -1.90
CA THR A 15 -7.13 10.25 -3.15
C THR A 15 -7.99 11.45 -3.56
N ASP A 16 -9.10 11.71 -2.88
CA ASP A 16 -9.82 12.97 -3.03
C ASP A 16 -8.94 14.12 -2.49
N LYS A 17 -8.79 15.18 -3.30
CA LYS A 17 -7.96 16.36 -3.00
C LYS A 17 -8.30 17.01 -1.65
N ARG A 18 -9.51 16.80 -1.14
CA ARG A 18 -9.92 17.22 0.21
C ARG A 18 -9.08 16.56 1.31
N PHE A 19 -8.53 15.37 1.10
CA PHE A 19 -7.85 14.55 2.09
C PHE A 19 -6.34 14.32 1.82
N GLU A 20 -5.75 15.04 0.86
CA GLU A 20 -4.33 14.89 0.45
C GLU A 20 -3.31 14.96 1.60
N ASN A 21 -3.65 15.61 2.72
CA ASN A 21 -2.76 15.78 3.89
C ASN A 21 -3.24 15.04 5.15
N PHE A 22 -4.16 14.08 5.01
CA PHE A 22 -4.78 13.44 6.16
C PHE A 22 -3.97 12.24 6.70
N VAL A 23 -3.77 12.19 8.01
CA VAL A 23 -3.14 11.06 8.72
C VAL A 23 -4.24 10.19 9.33
N SER A 24 -4.31 8.93 8.92
CA SER A 24 -5.38 8.01 9.30
C SER A 24 -4.90 6.95 10.30
N ASN A 25 -5.62 6.75 11.41
CA ASN A 25 -5.38 5.67 12.38
C ASN A 25 -6.21 4.41 12.04
N PRO A 26 -5.80 3.17 12.39
CA PRO A 26 -6.34 1.90 11.87
C PRO A 26 -7.80 1.53 12.21
N GLY A 27 -8.60 2.43 12.75
CA GLY A 27 -9.99 2.13 13.12
C GLY A 27 -10.93 1.97 11.92
N ASP A 28 -12.04 1.26 12.13
CA ASP A 28 -13.19 1.10 11.21
C ASP A 28 -13.87 2.42 10.77
N TRP A 29 -13.42 3.53 11.36
CA TRP A 29 -13.90 4.89 11.18
C TRP A 29 -12.71 5.81 11.13
N PHE A 30 -12.72 6.74 10.17
CA PHE A 30 -11.75 7.81 10.10
C PHE A 30 -12.48 9.14 10.27
N TYR A 31 -11.88 10.08 10.98
CA TYR A 31 -12.38 11.44 11.13
C TYR A 31 -11.34 12.36 10.53
N ALA A 32 -11.74 13.18 9.56
CA ALA A 32 -10.88 14.16 8.92
C ALA A 32 -11.41 15.57 9.17
N GLU A 33 -10.49 16.47 9.49
CA GLU A 33 -10.75 17.89 9.69
C GLU A 33 -9.80 18.67 8.79
N LYS A 34 -10.35 19.55 7.96
CA LYS A 34 -9.60 20.46 7.11
C LYS A 34 -10.31 21.80 7.09
N ASP A 35 -9.60 22.84 7.50
CA ASP A 35 -10.15 24.18 7.67
C ASP A 35 -11.41 24.13 8.58
N ASP A 36 -12.57 24.54 8.07
CA ASP A 36 -13.86 24.47 8.79
C ASP A 36 -14.67 23.19 8.48
N GLU A 37 -14.19 22.32 7.59
CA GLU A 37 -14.91 21.10 7.18
C GLU A 37 -14.51 19.92 8.06
N LYS A 38 -15.52 19.28 8.67
CA LYS A 38 -15.38 18.10 9.51
C LYS A 38 -16.13 16.93 8.90
N VAL A 39 -15.42 15.85 8.60
CA VAL A 39 -15.95 14.70 7.87
C VAL A 39 -15.68 13.41 8.63
N ILE A 40 -16.68 12.54 8.68
CA ILE A 40 -16.51 11.15 9.11
C ILE A 40 -16.47 10.26 7.89
N VAL A 41 -15.56 9.30 7.87
CA VAL A 41 -15.34 8.37 6.77
C VAL A 41 -15.51 6.93 7.24
N LYS A 42 -16.25 6.13 6.48
CA LYS A 42 -16.41 4.69 6.74
C LYS A 42 -16.52 3.85 5.47
N SER A 43 -16.06 2.61 5.52
CA SER A 43 -16.38 1.60 4.51
C SER A 43 -17.59 0.75 4.91
N ILE A 44 -18.45 0.40 3.96
CA ILE A 44 -19.50 -0.60 4.17
C ILE A 44 -19.47 -1.67 3.07
N SER A 45 -19.95 -2.87 3.40
CA SER A 45 -20.05 -4.00 2.48
C SER A 45 -21.48 -4.50 2.37
N LYS A 46 -21.83 -5.03 1.19
CA LYS A 46 -23.13 -5.63 0.92
C LYS A 46 -23.35 -6.85 1.81
N ARG A 47 -24.54 -6.94 2.44
CA ARG A 47 -24.96 -8.08 3.25
C ARG A 47 -25.54 -9.18 2.37
N VAL A 48 -25.78 -10.34 2.99
CA VAL A 48 -26.41 -11.52 2.33
C VAL A 48 -27.79 -11.20 1.76
N ASP A 49 -28.54 -10.28 2.37
CA ASP A 49 -29.85 -9.81 1.90
C ASP A 49 -29.76 -8.75 0.79
N LYS A 50 -28.57 -8.56 0.20
CA LYS A 50 -28.26 -7.55 -0.82
C LYS A 50 -28.46 -6.10 -0.36
N LYS A 51 -28.54 -5.85 0.95
CA LYS A 51 -28.64 -4.51 1.52
C LYS A 51 -27.34 -4.07 2.16
N TYR A 52 -27.18 -2.77 2.35
CA TYR A 52 -26.07 -2.19 3.09
C TYR A 52 -26.56 -1.69 4.44
N ARG A 53 -25.84 -2.04 5.51
CA ARG A 53 -26.14 -1.59 6.86
C ARG A 53 -25.00 -0.72 7.36
N LEU A 54 -25.34 0.50 7.76
CA LEU A 54 -24.43 1.45 8.38
C LEU A 54 -24.93 1.74 9.79
N LEU A 55 -24.16 1.34 10.79
CA LEU A 55 -24.39 1.77 12.16
C LEU A 55 -23.52 3.00 12.41
N LEU A 56 -24.11 4.14 12.74
CA LEU A 56 -23.45 5.40 13.11
C LEU A 56 -23.56 5.58 14.62
N LYS A 57 -22.42 5.54 15.32
CA LYS A 57 -22.41 5.71 16.78
C LYS A 57 -22.43 7.19 17.15
N LYS A 58 -23.28 7.56 18.11
CA LYS A 58 -23.40 8.93 18.63
C LYS A 58 -22.04 9.52 19.01
N GLU A 59 -21.22 8.77 19.74
CA GLU A 59 -19.88 9.17 20.17
C GLU A 59 -18.96 9.62 19.01
N ILE A 60 -19.14 9.02 17.84
CA ILE A 60 -18.36 9.37 16.64
C ILE A 60 -18.96 10.62 15.98
N LEU A 61 -20.29 10.68 15.87
CA LEU A 61 -21.01 11.82 15.30
C LEU A 61 -20.78 13.12 16.09
N GLU A 62 -20.67 13.03 17.41
CA GLU A 62 -20.40 14.17 18.30
C GLU A 62 -19.07 14.89 18.01
N LYS A 63 -18.12 14.22 17.34
CA LYS A 63 -16.82 14.82 16.95
C LYS A 63 -16.97 15.92 15.90
N VAL A 64 -18.04 15.89 15.10
CA VAL A 64 -18.22 16.79 13.95
C VAL A 64 -19.03 18.06 14.28
N LYS A 65 -19.78 18.09 15.40
CA LYS A 65 -20.63 19.20 15.90
C LYS A 65 -21.46 19.93 14.83
N ASN A 66 -22.79 19.70 14.83
CA ASN A 66 -23.81 20.28 13.93
C ASN A 66 -23.62 19.92 12.44
N ASN A 67 -24.66 19.35 11.80
CA ASN A 67 -24.68 18.91 10.40
C ASN A 67 -23.49 18.02 10.02
N VAL A 68 -23.62 16.72 10.28
CA VAL A 68 -22.55 15.76 10.03
C VAL A 68 -22.53 15.35 8.58
N ASN A 69 -21.41 15.63 7.90
CA ASN A 69 -21.10 15.03 6.60
C ASN A 69 -20.35 13.72 6.80
N VAL A 70 -20.95 12.62 6.35
CA VAL A 70 -20.36 11.29 6.39
C VAL A 70 -20.08 10.82 4.96
N ILE A 71 -18.82 10.54 4.67
CA ILE A 71 -18.42 9.97 3.38
C ILE A 71 -18.27 8.45 3.55
N ILE A 72 -18.97 7.71 2.69
CA ILE A 72 -18.95 6.27 2.71
C ILE A 72 -18.39 5.76 1.39
N GLY A 73 -17.40 4.89 1.48
CA GLY A 73 -17.01 4.05 0.36
C GLY A 73 -17.73 2.71 0.42
N CYS A 74 -18.44 2.38 -0.64
CA CYS A 74 -19.16 1.13 -0.80
C CYS A 74 -18.53 0.34 -1.95
N ILE A 75 -18.39 -0.97 -1.78
CA ILE A 75 -18.00 -1.86 -2.88
C ILE A 75 -19.21 -2.73 -3.21
N ASP A 76 -19.66 -2.68 -4.46
CA ASP A 76 -20.71 -3.53 -5.01
C ASP A 76 -20.31 -4.07 -6.38
N ASP A 77 -20.39 -5.39 -6.57
CA ASP A 77 -20.13 -6.06 -7.85
C ASP A 77 -18.91 -5.47 -8.59
N ASP A 78 -17.76 -5.45 -7.90
CA ASP A 78 -16.45 -4.95 -8.33
C ASP A 78 -16.37 -3.44 -8.64
N LYS A 79 -17.43 -2.68 -8.36
CA LYS A 79 -17.46 -1.22 -8.49
C LYS A 79 -17.33 -0.56 -7.13
N PHE A 80 -16.72 0.62 -7.14
CA PHE A 80 -16.65 1.48 -5.96
C PHE A 80 -17.63 2.64 -6.08
N TYR A 81 -18.41 2.84 -5.02
CA TYR A 81 -19.37 3.91 -4.90
C TYR A 81 -19.00 4.81 -3.74
N ARG A 82 -19.16 6.11 -3.98
CA ARG A 82 -19.02 7.13 -2.96
C ARG A 82 -20.41 7.66 -2.60
N LEU A 83 -20.79 7.50 -1.34
CA LEU A 83 -22.00 8.10 -0.80
C LEU A 83 -21.60 9.23 0.15
N GLU A 84 -22.23 10.39 0.00
CA GLU A 84 -22.13 11.47 0.98
C GLU A 84 -23.47 11.55 1.72
N LEU A 85 -23.43 11.38 3.04
CA LEU A 85 -24.60 11.44 3.91
C LEU A 85 -24.54 12.74 4.70
N GLU A 86 -25.61 13.51 4.62
CA GLU A 86 -25.84 14.68 5.45
C GLU A 86 -26.80 14.28 6.58
N ILE A 87 -26.33 14.34 7.83
CA ILE A 87 -27.10 13.99 9.02
C ILE A 87 -27.46 15.27 9.77
N LYS A 88 -28.75 15.56 9.85
CA LYS A 88 -29.26 16.83 10.39
C LYS A 88 -29.33 16.86 11.91
N ASN A 89 -29.80 15.77 12.53
CA ASN A 89 -30.00 15.66 13.98
C ASN A 89 -29.57 14.28 14.47
N PHE A 90 -28.86 14.22 15.59
CA PHE A 90 -28.47 12.95 16.24
C PHE A 90 -28.47 13.11 17.76
N ASP A 91 -29.18 12.23 18.46
CA ASP A 91 -29.28 12.17 19.92
C ASP A 91 -29.00 10.77 20.48
N ALA A 92 -28.96 9.77 19.60
CA ALA A 92 -28.66 8.36 19.85
C ALA A 92 -27.87 7.75 18.67
N ASP A 93 -27.49 6.48 18.79
CA ASP A 93 -26.93 5.71 17.69
C ASP A 93 -27.95 5.58 16.54
N ILE A 94 -27.51 5.82 15.31
CA ILE A 94 -28.36 5.81 14.12
C ILE A 94 -27.99 4.62 13.25
N GLU A 95 -29.00 3.86 12.83
CA GLU A 95 -28.84 2.80 11.85
C GLU A 95 -29.41 3.22 10.49
N VAL A 96 -28.57 3.33 9.47
CA VAL A 96 -29.01 3.57 8.09
C VAL A 96 -28.96 2.26 7.31
N LEU A 97 -30.07 1.92 6.68
CA LEU A 97 -30.18 0.77 5.79
C LEU A 97 -30.35 1.28 4.36
N LEU A 98 -29.53 0.80 3.44
CA LEU A 98 -29.61 1.14 2.01
C LEU A 98 -29.90 -0.12 1.19
N ASN A 99 -30.65 0.00 0.09
CA ASN A 99 -30.80 -1.09 -0.88
C ASN A 99 -29.59 -1.20 -1.82
N ASP A 100 -29.65 -2.13 -2.77
CA ASP A 100 -28.65 -2.35 -3.80
C ASP A 100 -28.48 -1.17 -4.77
N LYS A 101 -29.43 -0.24 -4.80
CA LYS A 101 -29.35 1.04 -5.54
C LYS A 101 -28.90 2.22 -4.68
N PHE A 102 -28.47 1.97 -3.44
CA PHE A 102 -28.10 2.98 -2.45
C PHE A 102 -29.24 3.92 -2.02
N GLU A 103 -30.49 3.50 -2.19
CA GLU A 103 -31.66 4.23 -1.71
C GLU A 103 -31.93 3.89 -0.23
N ILE A 104 -32.36 4.88 0.55
CA ILE A 104 -32.63 4.72 1.99
C ILE A 104 -33.86 3.86 2.22
N CYS A 105 -33.68 2.76 2.95
CA CYS A 105 -34.75 1.86 3.40
C CYS A 105 -35.23 2.15 4.83
N LYS A 106 -34.41 2.84 5.65
CA LYS A 106 -34.68 3.14 7.07
C LYS A 106 -34.00 4.45 7.47
N ASN A 107 -34.67 5.27 8.28
CA ASN A 107 -34.21 6.57 8.80
C ASN A 107 -34.09 7.69 7.74
N GLY A 108 -34.94 7.68 6.71
CA GLY A 108 -34.95 8.69 5.64
C GLY A 108 -35.25 10.12 6.10
N ASP A 109 -35.99 10.30 7.20
CA ASP A 109 -36.34 11.64 7.70
C ASP A 109 -35.15 12.36 8.38
N ILE A 110 -34.11 11.61 8.74
CA ILE A 110 -32.96 12.08 9.54
C ILE A 110 -31.70 12.20 8.68
N VAL A 111 -31.64 11.44 7.58
CA VAL A 111 -30.46 11.28 6.72
C VAL A 111 -30.81 11.62 5.29
N LYS A 112 -30.02 12.52 4.69
CA LYS A 112 -30.06 12.77 3.25
C LYS A 112 -28.84 12.12 2.61
N VAL A 113 -29.06 11.28 1.60
CA VAL A 113 -28.00 10.67 0.80
C VAL A 113 -27.82 11.48 -0.47
N ILE A 114 -26.60 11.93 -0.72
CA ILE A 114 -26.15 12.48 -1.99
C ILE A 114 -25.19 11.45 -2.59
N GLN A 115 -25.63 10.84 -3.69
CA GLN A 115 -24.76 9.99 -4.49
C GLN A 115 -23.91 10.88 -5.40
N LYS A 116 -22.59 10.78 -5.29
CA LYS A 116 -21.64 11.43 -6.21
C LYS A 116 -21.02 10.38 -7.13
N ASP A 117 -20.56 10.85 -8.29
CA ASP A 117 -20.25 10.01 -9.46
C ASP A 117 -19.38 8.79 -9.18
N MET A 118 -19.74 7.72 -9.89
CA MET A 118 -19.15 6.39 -9.94
C MET A 118 -17.76 6.45 -10.55
N ILE A 119 -16.79 5.76 -9.95
CA ILE A 119 -15.49 5.53 -10.59
C ILE A 119 -15.36 4.03 -10.82
N ASP A 120 -15.25 3.68 -12.11
CA ASP A 120 -14.95 2.33 -12.54
C ASP A 120 -13.53 2.00 -12.10
N LEU A 121 -13.42 1.14 -11.08
CA LEU A 121 -12.15 0.61 -10.64
C LEU A 121 -11.72 -0.41 -11.70
N ASN A 122 -11.15 0.04 -12.80
CA ASN A 122 -10.74 -0.82 -13.90
C ASN A 122 -10.03 -2.08 -13.36
N ILE A 123 -10.72 -3.23 -13.44
CA ILE A 123 -10.45 -4.44 -12.64
C ILE A 123 -9.07 -5.05 -12.98
N GLU A 124 -8.52 -4.74 -14.16
CA GLU A 124 -7.15 -5.12 -14.53
C GLU A 124 -6.09 -4.49 -13.60
N SER A 125 -6.30 -3.24 -13.18
CA SER A 125 -5.46 -2.61 -12.14
C SER A 125 -5.63 -3.30 -10.77
N PHE A 126 -6.80 -3.90 -10.52
CA PHE A 126 -7.13 -4.59 -9.27
C PHE A 126 -6.52 -5.99 -9.23
N THR A 127 -6.44 -6.73 -10.33
CA THR A 127 -5.76 -8.04 -10.39
C THR A 127 -4.25 -7.88 -10.17
N ASP A 128 -3.63 -6.91 -10.83
CA ASP A 128 -2.22 -6.57 -10.61
C ASP A 128 -1.99 -6.10 -9.16
N TYR A 129 -2.88 -5.25 -8.64
CA TYR A 129 -2.83 -4.83 -7.25
C TYR A 129 -3.13 -5.97 -6.25
N VAL A 130 -3.95 -6.98 -6.58
CA VAL A 130 -4.23 -8.14 -5.72
C VAL A 130 -2.99 -9.01 -5.62
N ASP A 131 -2.30 -9.28 -6.73
CA ASP A 131 -1.14 -10.16 -6.76
C ASP A 131 0.12 -9.46 -6.23
N ASP A 132 0.32 -8.17 -6.52
CA ASP A 132 1.34 -7.37 -5.85
C ASP A 132 1.05 -7.28 -4.36
N ASN A 133 -0.21 -7.09 -3.94
CA ASN A 133 -0.53 -7.18 -2.51
C ASN A 133 -0.27 -8.56 -1.94
N LYS A 134 -0.60 -9.67 -2.61
CA LYS A 134 -0.31 -11.03 -2.08
C LYS A 134 1.18 -11.20 -1.85
N ARG A 135 2.00 -10.79 -2.81
CA ARG A 135 3.46 -10.82 -2.69
C ARG A 135 3.95 -9.93 -1.56
N ILE A 136 3.57 -8.65 -1.53
CA ILE A 136 4.02 -7.72 -0.49
C ILE A 136 3.56 -8.20 0.90
N ASN A 137 2.32 -8.71 1.00
CA ASN A 137 1.81 -9.32 2.23
C ASN A 137 2.61 -10.56 2.64
N SER A 138 3.12 -11.36 1.69
CA SER A 138 4.03 -12.48 1.95
C SER A 138 5.44 -12.04 2.39
N LEU A 139 5.84 -10.82 2.00
CA LEU A 139 7.11 -10.23 2.44
C LEU A 139 7.03 -9.67 3.87
N ALA A 140 5.83 -9.42 4.41
CA ALA A 140 5.64 -8.95 5.77
C ALA A 140 5.81 -10.09 6.80
N THR A 141 7.04 -10.59 6.96
CA THR A 141 7.41 -11.59 7.96
C THR A 141 7.44 -10.98 9.37
N ALA A 142 7.42 -11.82 10.42
CA ALA A 142 7.42 -11.35 11.81
C ALA A 142 8.55 -10.35 12.10
N ASP A 143 9.80 -10.69 11.78
CA ASP A 143 10.97 -9.83 12.01
C ASP A 143 10.87 -8.46 11.29
N ARG A 144 10.26 -8.44 10.08
CA ARG A 144 10.06 -7.21 9.32
C ARG A 144 8.93 -6.38 9.91
N ILE A 145 7.85 -7.02 10.32
CA ILE A 145 6.74 -6.33 10.99
C ILE A 145 7.24 -5.68 12.28
N GLU A 146 7.98 -6.42 13.11
CA GLU A 146 8.54 -5.92 14.36
C GLU A 146 9.51 -4.76 14.10
N GLY A 147 10.48 -4.96 13.20
CA GLY A 147 11.52 -3.99 12.90
C GLY A 147 11.03 -2.67 12.28
N PHE A 148 9.84 -2.68 11.66
CA PHE A 148 9.23 -1.49 11.06
C PHE A 148 8.17 -0.82 11.96
N GLY A 149 7.88 -1.38 13.14
CA GLY A 149 6.87 -0.85 14.06
C GLY A 149 5.43 -1.24 13.70
N GLY A 150 5.25 -2.21 12.81
CA GLY A 150 3.94 -2.73 12.41
C GLY A 150 3.86 -3.14 10.95
N ARG A 151 2.80 -3.89 10.64
CA ARG A 151 2.53 -4.36 9.26
C ARG A 151 2.31 -3.18 8.33
N ASP A 152 1.46 -2.24 8.71
CA ASP A 152 1.11 -1.08 7.87
C ASP A 152 2.34 -0.23 7.58
N GLU A 153 3.22 -0.02 8.56
CA GLU A 153 4.48 0.70 8.40
C GLU A 153 5.43 0.03 7.41
N PHE A 154 5.54 -1.31 7.45
CA PHE A 154 6.32 -2.06 6.46
C PHE A 154 5.71 -1.96 5.06
N LEU A 155 4.39 -2.10 4.92
CA LEU A 155 3.70 -2.03 3.63
C LEU A 155 3.84 -0.62 3.02
N ASN A 156 3.66 0.42 3.83
CA ASN A 156 3.82 1.81 3.43
C ASN A 156 5.25 2.09 2.98
N TRP A 157 6.24 1.64 3.75
CA TRP A 157 7.65 1.74 3.35
C TRP A 157 7.92 1.04 2.02
N TYR A 158 7.48 -0.23 1.87
CA TYR A 158 7.73 -0.98 0.64
C TYR A 158 7.11 -0.28 -0.57
N ASN A 159 5.89 0.23 -0.44
CA ASN A 159 5.18 0.93 -1.52
C ASN A 159 5.79 2.28 -1.86
N SER A 160 6.41 2.98 -0.91
CA SER A 160 7.08 4.26 -1.17
C SER A 160 8.45 4.11 -1.85
N GLN A 161 9.05 2.91 -1.84
CA GLN A 161 10.34 2.69 -2.49
C GLN A 161 10.20 2.70 -4.02
N GLU A 162 11.12 3.40 -4.70
CA GLU A 162 11.33 3.21 -6.13
C GLU A 162 11.67 1.73 -6.41
N LYS A 163 11.03 1.12 -7.41
CA LYS A 163 11.25 -0.29 -7.77
C LYS A 163 12.54 -0.47 -8.57
N LYS A 164 13.65 -0.09 -7.96
CA LYS A 164 15.01 -0.09 -8.49
C LYS A 164 15.96 -0.76 -7.49
N CYS A 165 16.91 -1.56 -7.98
CA CYS A 165 17.95 -2.15 -7.15
C CYS A 165 18.89 -1.07 -6.61
N CYS A 166 19.07 -1.02 -5.29
CA CYS A 166 19.91 -0.03 -4.62
C CYS A 166 21.41 -0.16 -4.93
N TYR A 167 21.86 -1.32 -5.42
CA TYR A 167 23.28 -1.54 -5.74
C TYR A 167 23.58 -1.31 -7.22
N CYS A 168 22.89 -2.01 -8.13
CA CYS A 168 23.21 -1.98 -9.55
C CYS A 168 22.23 -1.17 -10.40
N GLY A 169 21.17 -0.61 -9.81
CA GLY A 169 20.25 0.30 -10.50
C GLY A 169 19.25 -0.34 -11.47
N VAL A 170 19.26 -1.67 -11.64
CA VAL A 170 18.26 -2.36 -12.49
C VAL A 170 16.84 -2.20 -11.92
N LYS A 171 15.84 -1.93 -12.78
CA LYS A 171 14.44 -1.77 -12.36
C LYS A 171 13.73 -3.13 -12.28
N GLU A 172 12.73 -3.26 -11.42
CA GLU A 172 11.96 -4.51 -11.31
C GLU A 172 11.28 -4.90 -12.63
N ALA A 173 10.82 -3.92 -13.41
CA ALA A 173 10.23 -4.16 -14.73
C ALA A 173 11.22 -4.85 -15.69
N ASP A 174 12.50 -4.47 -15.64
CA ASP A 174 13.55 -5.07 -16.48
C ASP A 174 13.86 -6.50 -16.05
N LEU A 175 13.83 -6.78 -14.74
CA LEU A 175 13.97 -8.13 -14.21
C LEU A 175 12.80 -9.01 -14.68
N LYS A 176 11.56 -8.51 -14.56
CA LYS A 176 10.37 -9.23 -15.04
C LYS A 176 10.53 -9.61 -16.51
N GLU A 177 11.00 -8.69 -17.35
CA GLU A 177 11.22 -8.94 -18.77
C GLU A 177 12.35 -9.95 -19.03
N TYR A 178 13.50 -9.79 -18.37
CA TYR A 178 14.62 -10.74 -18.45
C TYR A 178 14.17 -12.18 -18.15
N PHE A 179 13.39 -12.34 -17.08
CA PHE A 179 12.93 -13.64 -16.59
C PHE A 179 11.60 -14.12 -17.22
N LYS A 180 11.01 -13.37 -18.15
CA LYS A 180 9.94 -13.88 -19.05
C LYS A 180 10.51 -14.71 -20.18
N SER A 181 11.72 -14.37 -20.65
CA SER A 181 12.37 -15.10 -21.74
C SER A 181 12.51 -16.59 -21.41
N GLU A 182 12.33 -17.44 -22.43
CA GLU A 182 12.48 -18.89 -22.37
C GLU A 182 13.95 -19.27 -22.06
N ASN A 183 14.37 -19.07 -20.81
CA ASN A 183 15.68 -19.49 -20.34
C ASN A 183 15.53 -20.91 -19.74
N THR A 184 16.03 -21.91 -20.45
CA THR A 184 15.98 -23.32 -20.03
C THR A 184 16.75 -23.58 -18.74
N GLN A 185 17.82 -22.80 -18.47
CA GLN A 185 18.54 -22.83 -17.19
C GLN A 185 17.65 -22.27 -16.08
N TYR A 186 16.92 -21.18 -16.32
CA TYR A 186 16.00 -20.61 -15.34
C TYR A 186 14.84 -21.56 -15.04
N LYS A 187 14.25 -22.24 -16.04
CA LYS A 187 13.18 -23.25 -15.83
C LYS A 187 13.60 -24.38 -14.87
N LYS A 188 14.89 -24.74 -14.84
CA LYS A 188 15.46 -25.78 -13.96
C LYS A 188 16.02 -25.24 -12.64
N ALA A 189 16.21 -23.93 -12.53
CA ALA A 189 16.75 -23.29 -11.34
C ALA A 189 15.64 -22.93 -10.32
N ARG A 190 16.07 -22.48 -9.12
CA ARG A 190 15.14 -21.85 -8.16
C ARG A 190 14.52 -20.62 -8.82
N GLN A 191 13.19 -20.54 -8.77
CA GLN A 191 12.40 -19.49 -9.41
C GLN A 191 12.47 -18.16 -8.62
N ARG A 192 13.65 -17.54 -8.56
CA ARG A 192 13.92 -16.24 -7.92
C ARG A 192 14.50 -15.24 -8.92
N GLY A 193 14.47 -13.95 -8.57
CA GLY A 193 15.12 -12.89 -9.36
C GLY A 193 14.22 -12.10 -10.29
N LYS A 194 12.99 -12.56 -10.56
CA LYS A 194 11.93 -11.80 -11.26
C LYS A 194 11.58 -10.46 -10.61
N PHE A 195 11.96 -10.30 -9.36
CA PHE A 195 11.33 -9.46 -8.37
C PHE A 195 12.42 -8.95 -7.43
N LEU A 196 12.36 -7.67 -7.05
CA LEU A 196 13.28 -7.12 -6.06
C LEU A 196 12.99 -7.71 -4.68
N GLU A 197 14.03 -7.83 -3.88
CA GLU A 197 14.00 -8.42 -2.55
C GLU A 197 14.31 -7.35 -1.50
N VAL A 198 13.71 -7.51 -0.32
CA VAL A 198 14.04 -6.68 0.84
C VAL A 198 15.41 -7.11 1.36
N GLU A 199 16.37 -6.21 1.26
CA GLU A 199 17.77 -6.39 1.66
C GLU A 199 18.06 -5.59 2.93
N ARG A 200 18.88 -6.13 3.83
CA ARG A 200 19.48 -5.40 4.96
C ARG A 200 20.88 -4.99 4.54
N VAL A 201 21.14 -3.69 4.47
CA VAL A 201 22.41 -3.22 3.92
C VAL A 201 23.55 -3.43 4.91
N ILE A 202 23.28 -3.18 6.20
CA ILE A 202 24.16 -3.46 7.34
C ILE A 202 23.81 -4.85 7.89
N THR A 203 24.74 -5.79 7.72
CA THR A 203 24.60 -7.19 8.13
C THR A 203 25.51 -7.57 9.30
N ALA A 204 26.47 -6.72 9.64
CA ALA A 204 27.39 -6.86 10.76
C ALA A 204 27.69 -5.48 11.39
N PRO A 205 27.90 -5.42 12.73
CA PRO A 205 27.78 -6.50 13.69
C PRO A 205 26.33 -7.00 13.85
N LYS A 206 26.14 -8.17 14.46
CA LYS A 206 24.79 -8.80 14.62
C LYS A 206 23.78 -7.87 15.31
N SER A 207 24.23 -6.99 16.19
CA SER A 207 23.41 -5.98 16.89
C SER A 207 22.77 -4.95 15.95
N GLU A 208 23.37 -4.72 14.78
CA GLU A 208 22.91 -3.77 13.75
C GLU A 208 22.17 -4.47 12.60
N ASN A 209 22.24 -5.80 12.53
CA ASN A 209 21.61 -6.60 11.50
C ASN A 209 20.08 -6.74 11.70
N LYS A 210 19.39 -5.61 11.67
CA LYS A 210 17.96 -5.47 11.93
C LYS A 210 17.20 -5.08 10.67
N TYR A 211 15.97 -5.55 10.55
CA TYR A 211 15.03 -4.98 9.59
C TYR A 211 14.56 -3.63 10.14
N SER A 212 14.72 -2.55 9.38
CA SER A 212 14.21 -1.21 9.73
C SER A 212 14.13 -0.34 8.49
N LYS A 213 13.44 0.80 8.57
CA LYS A 213 13.36 1.75 7.45
C LYS A 213 14.73 2.28 7.04
N GLU A 214 15.63 2.41 8.01
CA GLU A 214 16.99 2.95 7.85
C GLU A 214 17.91 1.91 7.22
N ASN A 215 17.82 0.63 7.65
CA ASN A 215 18.73 -0.43 7.20
C ASN A 215 18.22 -1.22 5.98
N CYS A 216 16.94 -1.14 5.64
CA CYS A 216 16.39 -1.89 4.52
C CYS A 216 16.40 -1.13 3.20
N ARG A 217 16.66 -1.84 2.10
CA ARG A 217 16.53 -1.35 0.71
C ARG A 217 15.95 -2.44 -0.18
N LEU A 218 15.65 -2.10 -1.43
CA LEU A 218 15.30 -3.07 -2.46
C LEU A 218 16.54 -3.45 -3.27
N ALA A 219 16.84 -4.75 -3.38
CA ALA A 219 17.96 -5.26 -4.17
C ALA A 219 17.48 -6.34 -5.14
N CYS A 220 18.10 -6.44 -6.32
CA CYS A 220 17.85 -7.58 -7.20
C CYS A 220 18.51 -8.85 -6.62
N TYR A 221 17.97 -10.02 -6.96
CA TYR A 221 18.47 -11.30 -6.44
C TYR A 221 19.97 -11.51 -6.70
N ILE A 222 20.48 -11.11 -7.87
CA ILE A 222 21.91 -11.23 -8.21
C ILE A 222 22.76 -10.41 -7.23
N CYS A 223 22.40 -9.15 -6.97
CA CYS A 223 23.16 -8.31 -6.05
C CYS A 223 23.02 -8.78 -4.60
N ASN A 224 21.81 -9.09 -4.15
CA ASN A 224 21.56 -9.58 -2.80
C ASN A 224 22.38 -10.86 -2.51
N ASN A 225 22.33 -11.82 -3.43
CA ASN A 225 23.05 -13.08 -3.26
C ASN A 225 24.58 -12.93 -3.37
N ALA A 226 25.06 -12.03 -4.25
CA ALA A 226 26.50 -11.79 -4.42
C ALA A 226 27.12 -10.99 -3.26
N LYS A 227 26.40 -10.04 -2.68
CA LYS A 227 26.86 -9.30 -1.49
C LYS A 227 26.93 -10.22 -0.28
N SER A 228 25.88 -11.02 -0.07
CA SER A 228 25.72 -11.88 1.11
C SER A 228 25.78 -11.05 2.42
N ASP A 229 25.86 -11.74 3.56
CA ASP A 229 26.14 -11.10 4.84
C ASP A 229 27.64 -10.76 5.02
N PHE A 230 28.48 -11.13 4.04
CA PHE A 230 29.95 -11.06 4.14
C PHE A 230 30.56 -9.73 3.67
N LEU A 231 29.94 -9.03 2.71
CA LEU A 231 30.43 -7.75 2.21
C LEU A 231 29.60 -6.59 2.79
N SER A 232 30.30 -5.54 3.21
CA SER A 232 29.69 -4.22 3.36
C SER A 232 29.21 -3.71 2.00
N ALA A 233 28.29 -2.75 2.00
CA ALA A 233 27.90 -2.09 0.76
C ALA A 233 29.13 -1.55 0.02
N GLU A 234 29.99 -0.80 0.71
CA GLU A 234 31.22 -0.21 0.16
C GLU A 234 32.11 -1.23 -0.54
N SER A 235 32.45 -2.34 0.12
CA SER A 235 33.28 -3.39 -0.49
C SER A 235 32.58 -4.10 -1.66
N PHE A 236 31.25 -4.07 -1.71
CA PHE A 236 30.46 -4.63 -2.80
C PHE A 236 30.35 -3.71 -4.02
N GLU A 237 30.67 -2.42 -3.91
CA GLU A 237 30.51 -1.42 -4.98
C GLU A 237 31.16 -1.84 -6.31
N PRO A 238 32.42 -2.29 -6.36
CA PRO A 238 33.06 -2.65 -7.62
C PRO A 238 32.34 -3.82 -8.32
N ILE A 239 31.81 -4.76 -7.54
CA ILE A 239 31.02 -5.90 -8.03
C ILE A 239 29.67 -5.39 -8.57
N ALA A 240 29.00 -4.51 -7.83
CA ALA A 240 27.75 -3.89 -8.26
C ALA A 240 27.91 -3.11 -9.57
N ARG A 241 29.04 -2.41 -9.78
CA ARG A 241 29.38 -1.75 -11.05
C ARG A 241 29.53 -2.74 -12.19
N GLY A 242 30.16 -3.89 -11.95
CA GLY A 242 30.24 -4.99 -12.92
C GLY A 242 28.85 -5.53 -13.30
N ILE A 243 27.99 -5.74 -12.32
CA ILE A 243 26.59 -6.19 -12.53
C ILE A 243 25.79 -5.12 -13.28
N ASN A 244 25.98 -3.84 -12.97
CA ASN A 244 25.35 -2.75 -13.71
C ASN A 244 25.78 -2.75 -15.19
N LYS A 245 27.07 -2.90 -15.49
CA LYS A 245 27.56 -3.05 -16.87
C LYS A 245 26.91 -4.24 -17.59
N PHE A 246 26.78 -5.38 -16.91
CA PHE A 246 26.04 -6.54 -17.44
C PHE A 246 24.61 -6.15 -17.85
N TRP A 247 23.87 -5.46 -16.99
CA TRP A 247 22.50 -5.04 -17.30
C TRP A 247 22.43 -4.02 -18.45
N ASN A 248 23.36 -3.06 -18.51
CA ASN A 248 23.44 -2.12 -19.62
C ASN A 248 23.58 -2.86 -20.97
N ASN A 249 24.48 -3.84 -21.02
CA ASN A 249 24.75 -4.62 -22.22
C ASN A 249 23.57 -5.52 -22.59
N TYR A 250 23.00 -6.24 -21.62
CA TYR A 250 21.90 -7.17 -21.89
C TYR A 250 20.63 -6.44 -22.36
N LEU A 251 20.27 -5.35 -21.67
CA LEU A 251 19.05 -4.60 -21.96
C LEU A 251 19.22 -3.62 -23.12
N ASN A 252 20.44 -3.48 -23.66
CA ASN A 252 20.82 -2.50 -24.68
C ASN A 252 20.33 -1.08 -24.36
N LYS A 253 20.48 -0.66 -23.09
CA LYS A 253 20.06 0.66 -22.60
C LYS A 253 20.91 1.13 -21.43
N LYS A 254 20.91 2.44 -21.19
CA LYS A 254 21.57 3.02 -20.01
C LYS A 254 20.81 2.67 -18.73
N VAL A 255 21.34 1.73 -17.95
CA VAL A 255 20.92 1.49 -16.57
C VAL A 255 21.79 2.36 -15.68
N GLU A 256 21.20 3.43 -15.15
CA GLU A 256 21.89 4.37 -14.27
C GLU A 256 22.39 3.68 -13.01
N PHE A 257 23.72 3.69 -12.83
CA PHE A 257 24.34 3.26 -11.59
C PHE A 257 23.92 4.24 -10.47
N PRO A 258 23.49 3.77 -9.30
CA PRO A 258 23.12 4.64 -8.19
C PRO A 258 24.28 5.55 -7.78
N GLU A 259 24.10 6.88 -7.90
CA GLU A 259 25.10 7.88 -7.49
C GLU A 259 25.30 7.86 -5.97
N ASP A 260 24.20 7.68 -5.24
CA ASP A 260 24.16 7.54 -3.78
C ASP A 260 24.46 6.11 -3.30
N PHE A 261 25.46 5.45 -3.90
CA PHE A 261 25.93 4.17 -3.34
C PHE A 261 26.39 4.35 -1.87
N GLU A 262 26.81 5.57 -1.52
CA GLU A 262 27.12 6.00 -0.16
C GLU A 262 25.89 6.05 0.78
N TYR A 263 24.66 6.21 0.26
CA TYR A 263 23.43 6.12 1.07
C TYR A 263 23.11 4.67 1.50
N CYS A 264 23.72 3.68 0.85
CA CYS A 264 23.78 2.31 1.33
C CYS A 264 24.89 2.11 2.40
N SER A 265 25.88 3.00 2.52
CA SER A 265 26.94 2.91 3.54
C SER A 265 26.80 3.89 4.71
N LYS A 266 25.74 4.72 4.76
CA LYS A 266 25.52 5.71 5.82
C LYS A 266 25.06 5.07 7.14
N ASN A 267 26.06 4.62 7.91
CA ASN A 267 26.16 4.79 9.36
C ASN A 267 27.63 5.09 9.72
N LYS A 268 28.23 6.08 9.05
CA LYS A 268 29.46 6.73 9.55
C LYS A 268 29.07 7.78 10.59
N LYS A 269 28.96 7.37 11.85
CA LYS A 269 29.36 8.18 13.00
C LYS A 269 30.07 7.30 14.01
#